data_AF-A0A1Y4M748-F1
#
_entry.id   AF-A0A1Y4M748-F1
#
_cell.length_a   1.000
_cell.length_b   1.000
_cell.length_c   1.000
_cell.angle_alpha   90.00
_cell.angle_beta   90.00
_cell.angle_gamma   90.00
#
_symmetry.space_group_name_H-M   'P 1'
#
loop_
_entity.id
_entity.type
_entity.pdbx_description
1 polymer ?
#
loop_
_entity_poly.entity_id
_entity_poly.type
_entity_poly.pdbx_seq_one_letter_code
_entity_poly.pdbx_strand_id
1 'polypeptide(L)'
;MRALLDTNIIIHRENKRVSNYSIGHLFRWLDKLKYDKVIHPYSISEIKKYRDPETQEAISVKLESYEVIKTIKEPDDSFLELIGIPEKSQNDMI
;
A
#
# COMPACT_ATOMS: atom_id res chain seq x y z
N MET A 1 17.65 0.63 -3.95
CA MET A 1 16.54 0.74 -4.94
C MET A 1 15.24 0.69 -4.16
N ARG A 2 14.21 1.39 -4.62
CA ARG A 2 12.96 1.55 -3.86
C ARG A 2 11.86 0.70 -4.48
N ALA A 3 11.08 0.00 -3.66
CA ALA A 3 9.94 -0.78 -4.07
C ALA A 3 8.67 -0.17 -3.47
N LEU A 4 7.78 0.35 -4.33
CA LEU A 4 6.47 0.83 -3.90
C LEU A 4 5.55 -0.37 -3.70
N LEU A 5 4.98 -0.50 -2.50
CA LEU A 5 4.11 -1.60 -2.13
C LEU A 5 2.66 -1.13 -2.13
N ASP A 6 1.80 -1.97 -2.70
CA ASP A 6 0.35 -1.80 -2.69
C ASP A 6 -0.23 -2.10 -1.29
N THR A 7 -1.38 -1.50 -0.98
CA THR A 7 -2.10 -1.64 0.28
C THR A 7 -2.40 -3.12 0.59
N ASN A 8 -2.80 -3.90 -0.41
CA ASN A 8 -3.11 -5.32 -0.23
C ASN A 8 -1.89 -6.14 0.19
N ILE A 9 -0.71 -5.83 -0.36
CA ILE A 9 0.55 -6.51 -0.02
C ILE A 9 0.88 -6.29 1.46
N ILE A 10 0.72 -5.05 1.94
CA ILE A 10 0.94 -4.68 3.34
C ILE A 10 -0.08 -5.38 4.24
N ILE A 11 -1.37 -5.33 3.89
CA ILE A 11 -2.44 -5.98 4.66
C ILE A 11 -2.13 -7.47 4.82
N HIS A 12 -1.85 -8.18 3.73
CA HIS A 12 -1.57 -9.61 3.81
C HIS A 12 -0.28 -9.95 4.55
N ARG A 13 0.75 -9.10 4.46
CA ARG A 13 2.02 -9.28 5.18
C ARG A 13 1.83 -9.11 6.69
N GLU A 14 1.08 -8.08 7.08
CA GLU A 14 1.03 -7.64 8.47
C GLU A 14 -0.16 -8.15 9.26
N ASN A 15 -1.09 -8.84 8.60
CA ASN A 15 -2.23 -9.50 9.23
C ASN A 15 -1.76 -10.53 10.28
N LYS A 16 -2.57 -10.69 11.33
CA LYS A 16 -2.36 -11.67 12.40
C LYS A 16 -2.29 -13.12 11.88
N ARG A 17 -2.97 -13.40 10.75
CA ARG A 17 -2.96 -14.72 10.11
C ARG A 17 -2.21 -14.67 8.78
N VAL A 18 -1.29 -15.61 8.60
CA VAL A 18 -0.61 -15.82 7.31
C VAL A 18 -1.67 -16.19 6.28
N SER A 19 -1.92 -15.27 5.35
CA SER A 19 -2.92 -15.45 4.29
C SER A 19 -2.29 -15.81 2.95
N ASN A 20 -1.03 -15.43 2.71
CA ASN A 20 -0.32 -15.74 1.47
C ASN A 20 1.20 -15.92 1.71
N TYR A 21 1.67 -17.15 1.64
CA TYR A 21 3.09 -17.49 1.83
C TYR A 21 4.02 -16.82 0.80
N SER A 22 3.53 -16.57 -0.42
CA SER A 22 4.30 -15.92 -1.49
C SER A 22 4.70 -14.49 -1.13
N ILE A 23 3.90 -13.80 -0.32
CA ILE A 23 4.24 -12.45 0.18
C ILE A 23 5.42 -12.53 1.16
N GLY A 24 5.52 -13.59 1.95
CA GLY A 24 6.70 -13.85 2.77
C GLY A 24 7.97 -14.01 1.93
N HIS A 25 7.87 -14.73 0.80
CA HIS A 25 8.98 -14.86 -0.14
C HIS A 25 9.35 -13.53 -0.81
N LEU A 26 8.35 -12.71 -1.18
CA LEU A 26 8.57 -11.36 -1.71
C LEU A 26 9.39 -10.52 -0.72
N PHE A 27 8.97 -10.43 0.55
CA PHE A 27 9.69 -9.66 1.56
C PHE A 27 11.10 -10.17 1.80
N ARG A 28 11.30 -11.50 1.83
CA ARG A 28 12.64 -12.10 1.90
C ARG A 28 13.54 -11.65 0.75
N TRP A 29 13.01 -11.54 -0.47
CA TRP A 29 13.78 -11.04 -1.62
C TRP A 29 14.05 -9.55 -1.52
N LEU A 30 13.08 -8.74 -1.12
CA LEU A 30 13.26 -7.29 -0.90
C LEU A 30 14.37 -7.04 0.14
N ASP A 31 14.38 -7.80 1.23
CA ASP A 31 15.40 -7.68 2.27
C ASP A 31 16.77 -8.17 1.79
N LYS A 32 16.83 -9.32 1.10
CA LYS A 32 18.09 -9.87 0.56
C LYS A 32 18.71 -8.95 -0.49
N LEU A 33 17.89 -8.27 -1.28
CA LEU A 33 18.33 -7.31 -2.28
C LEU A 33 18.54 -5.90 -1.72
N LYS A 34 18.28 -5.69 -0.42
CA LYS A 34 18.39 -4.40 0.29
C LYS A 34 17.57 -3.29 -0.38
N TYR A 35 16.30 -3.58 -0.66
CA TYR A 35 15.38 -2.60 -1.23
C TYR A 35 14.67 -1.84 -0.11
N ASP A 36 14.53 -0.53 -0.33
CA ASP A 36 13.75 0.33 0.55
C ASP A 36 12.28 0.07 0.24
N LYS A 37 11.53 -0.32 1.26
CA LYS A 37 10.11 -0.62 1.16
C LYS A 37 9.35 0.69 1.33
N VAL A 38 8.66 1.11 0.28
CA VAL A 38 7.98 2.41 0.21
C VAL A 38 6.47 2.19 0.12
N ILE A 39 5.69 3.04 0.78
CA ILE A 39 4.22 2.99 0.79
C ILE A 39 3.62 4.34 0.41
N HIS A 40 2.39 4.30 -0.13
CA HIS A 40 1.65 5.51 -0.46
C HIS A 40 0.85 6.03 0.76
N PRO A 41 0.74 7.36 0.98
CA PRO A 41 -0.14 7.94 2.00
C PRO A 41 -1.61 7.47 1.92
N TYR A 42 -2.10 7.21 0.71
CA TYR A 42 -3.45 6.63 0.51
C TYR A 42 -3.55 5.23 1.12
N SER A 43 -2.53 4.38 1.00
CA SER A 43 -2.52 3.06 1.63
C SER A 43 -2.64 3.13 3.16
N ILE A 44 -1.99 4.12 3.79
CA ILE A 44 -2.13 4.37 5.23
C ILE A 44 -3.57 4.73 5.57
N SER A 45 -4.19 5.56 4.74
CA SER A 45 -5.58 6.01 4.91
C SER A 45 -6.59 4.87 4.72
N GLU A 46 -6.35 3.99 3.75
CA GLU A 46 -7.16 2.78 3.54
C GLU A 46 -7.05 1.80 4.71
N ILE A 47 -5.84 1.56 5.22
CA ILE A 47 -5.63 0.69 6.38
C ILE A 47 -6.35 1.24 7.62
N LYS A 48 -6.42 2.56 7.78
CA LYS A 48 -7.16 3.19 8.88
C LYS A 48 -8.68 3.02 8.79
N LYS A 49 -9.24 2.70 7.62
CA LYS A 49 -10.68 2.42 7.45
C LYS A 49 -11.04 0.96 7.79
N TYR A 50 -10.05 0.12 8.14
CA TYR A 50 -10.29 -1.28 8.44
C TYR A 50 -11.11 -1.44 9.72
N ARG A 51 -12.07 -2.38 9.73
CA ARG A 51 -13.10 -2.48 10.78
C ARG A 51 -12.60 -3.00 12.13
N ASP A 52 -11.47 -3.70 12.16
CA ASP A 52 -10.93 -4.32 13.38
C ASP A 52 -9.87 -3.43 14.04
N PRO A 53 -10.18 -2.80 15.20
CA PRO A 53 -9.30 -1.83 15.84
C PRO A 53 -7.96 -2.42 16.28
N GLU A 54 -7.94 -3.68 16.75
CA GLU A 54 -6.69 -4.32 17.17
C GLU A 54 -5.75 -4.59 15.99
N THR A 55 -6.30 -5.04 14.86
CA THR A 55 -5.50 -5.23 13.63
C THR A 55 -5.03 -3.89 13.07
N GLN A 56 -5.86 -2.85 13.16
CA GLN A 56 -5.48 -1.50 12.73
C GLN A 56 -4.31 -0.93 13.54
N GLU A 57 -4.34 -1.06 14.87
CA GLU A 57 -3.26 -0.61 15.74
C GLU A 57 -1.97 -1.38 15.47
N ALA A 58 -2.07 -2.71 15.38
CA ALA A 58 -0.92 -3.57 15.08
C ALA A 58 -0.29 -3.25 13.72
N ILE A 59 -1.08 -3.01 12.67
CA ILE A 59 -0.55 -2.63 11.37
C ILE A 59 0.03 -1.21 11.43
N SER A 60 -0.60 -0.27 12.12
CA SER A 60 -0.14 1.13 12.20
C SER A 60 1.25 1.24 12.80
N VAL A 61 1.56 0.51 13.88
CA VAL A 61 2.90 0.48 14.48
C VAL A 61 3.92 -0.09 13.49
N LYS A 62 3.55 -1.12 12.73
CA LYS A 62 4.47 -1.75 11.76
C LYS A 62 4.69 -0.89 10.51
N LEU A 63 3.73 -0.06 10.13
CA LEU A 63 3.85 0.88 9.03
C LEU A 63 4.99 1.89 9.23
N GLU A 64 5.42 2.14 10.47
CA GLU A 64 6.58 2.99 10.78
C GLU A 64 7.91 2.43 10.23
N SER A 65 7.96 1.14 9.92
CA SER A 65 9.14 0.51 9.29
C SER A 65 9.24 0.73 7.78
N TYR A 66 8.24 1.37 7.18
CA TYR A 66 8.16 1.64 5.74
C TYR A 66 8.42 3.11 5.47
N GLU A 67 9.09 3.42 4.37
CA GLU A 67 9.22 4.80 3.92
C GLU A 67 7.93 5.29 3.26
N VAL A 68 7.49 6.50 3.56
CA VAL A 68 6.36 7.10 2.87
C VAL A 68 6.86 7.88 1.65
N ILE A 69 6.27 7.62 0.48
CA ILE A 69 6.56 8.42 -0.71
C ILE A 69 6.06 9.85 -0.50
N LYS A 70 6.92 10.83 -0.81
CA LYS A 70 6.61 12.27 -0.63
C LYS A 70 6.05 12.91 -1.90
N THR A 71 6.28 12.29 -3.05
CA THR A 71 5.82 12.77 -4.34
C THR A 71 4.41 12.27 -4.55
N ILE A 72 3.43 13.13 -4.27
CA ILE A 72 2.03 12.91 -4.59
C ILE A 72 1.76 13.81 -5.80
N LYS A 73 1.31 13.21 -6.91
CA LYS A 73 0.88 13.94 -8.10
C LYS A 73 -0.52 13.47 -8.44
N GLU A 74 -1.46 14.39 -8.46
CA GLU A 74 -2.79 14.13 -8.98
C GLU A 74 -2.71 14.06 -10.51
N PRO A 75 -3.47 13.16 -11.15
CA PRO A 75 -3.53 13.10 -12.60
C PRO A 75 -4.01 14.44 -13.18
N ASP A 76 -3.45 14.80 -14.33
CA ASP A 76 -3.87 16.01 -15.05
C ASP A 76 -5.12 15.73 -15.89
N ASP A 77 -5.85 16.80 -16.23
CA ASP A 77 -7.10 16.71 -17.01
C ASP A 77 -6.90 15.97 -18.34
N SER A 78 -5.74 16.13 -18.97
CA SER A 78 -5.40 15.44 -20.23
C SER A 78 -5.23 13.93 -20.03
N PHE A 79 -4.65 13.49 -18.92
CA PHE A 79 -4.57 12.08 -18.57
C PHE A 79 -5.96 11.49 -18.27
N LEU A 80 -6.79 12.23 -17.53
CA LEU A 80 -8.16 11.82 -17.20
C LEU A 80 -9.03 11.68 -18.46
N GLU A 81 -8.93 12.63 -19.40
CA GLU A 81 -9.61 12.57 -20.69
C GLU A 81 -9.18 11.38 -21.54
N LEU A 82 -7.89 11.02 -21.50
CA LEU A 82 -7.32 9.86 -22.22
C LEU A 82 -7.74 8.52 -21.65
N ILE A 83 -7.80 8.41 -20.32
CA ILE A 83 -8.28 7.21 -19.62
C ILE A 83 -9.77 7.02 -19.93
N GLY A 84 -10.55 8.11 -19.90
CA GLY A 84 -11.94 8.16 -20.31
C GLY A 84 -12.83 7.19 -19.53
N ILE A 85 -12.98 7.35 -18.21
CA ILE A 85 -13.78 6.41 -17.40
C ILE A 85 -14.52 7.11 -16.26
N PRO A 86 -15.76 6.66 -15.91
CA PRO A 86 -16.50 7.16 -14.76
C PRO A 86 -15.90 6.59 -13.48
N GLU A 87 -15.50 7.48 -12.57
CA GLU A 87 -15.16 7.15 -11.19
C GLU A 87 -16.40 6.60 -10.47
N LYS A 88 -16.58 5.28 -10.46
CA LYS A 88 -17.75 4.62 -9.85
C LYS A 88 -17.57 4.35 -8.36
N SER A 89 -16.34 4.12 -7.93
CA SER A 89 -15.99 3.90 -6.53
C SER A 89 -14.77 4.71 -6.13
N GLN A 90 -14.58 4.89 -4.82
CA GLN A 90 -13.44 5.62 -4.25
C GLN A 90 -12.08 5.00 -4.62
N ASN A 91 -12.06 3.72 -5.03
CA ASN A 91 -10.87 2.99 -5.48
C ASN A 91 -10.66 3.08 -7.00
N ASP A 92 -11.63 3.64 -7.74
CA ASP A 92 -11.52 3.92 -9.17
C ASP A 92 -11.06 5.37 -9.43
N MET A 93 -10.95 6.19 -8.38
CA MET A 93 -10.38 7.54 -8.46
C MET A 93 -8.86 7.43 -8.55
N ILE A 94 -8.25 8.15 -9.50
CA ILE A 94 -6.82 8.09 -9.82
C ILE A 94 -6.09 9.31 -9.25
#